data_AF-A0A191Z183-F1
#
_entry.id   AF-A0A191Z183-F1
#
_cell.length_a   1.000
_cell.length_b   1.000
_cell.length_c   1.000
_cell.angle_alpha   90.00
_cell.angle_beta   90.00
_cell.angle_gamma   90.00
#
_symmetry.space_group_name_H-M   'P 1'
#
loop_
_entity.id
_entity.type
_entity.pdbx_description
1 polymer ?
#
loop_
_entity_poly.entity_id
_entity_poly.type
_entity_poly.pdbx_seq_one_letter_code
_entity_poly.pdbx_strand_id
1 'polypeptide(L)'
;MSGRSFWSRSGRSKDISMENNLIPHEVVSLIVDGATPIRAWREHLSLTQDEVAKRMGISQPAFAQQETVAKPRKATREKIAAAFGITANQLEL
;
A
#
# COMPACT_ATOMS: atom_id res chain seq x y z
N MET A 1 -1.41 46.24 -38.90
CA MET A 1 -1.63 44.79 -39.18
C MET A 1 -0.37 44.04 -38.79
N SER A 2 -0.45 43.19 -37.77
CA SER A 2 0.39 42.00 -37.49
C SER A 2 0.44 41.77 -35.98
N GLY A 3 -0.14 40.67 -35.53
CA GLY A 3 -0.21 40.28 -34.13
C GLY A 3 -0.40 38.78 -34.04
N ARG A 4 0.73 38.08 -34.19
CA ARG A 4 0.95 36.63 -34.19
C ARG A 4 -0.04 35.82 -33.35
N SER A 5 -0.64 34.85 -34.03
CA SER A 5 -1.32 33.67 -33.52
C SER A 5 -0.41 32.91 -32.54
N PHE A 6 -0.75 32.94 -31.26
CA PHE A 6 -0.09 32.14 -30.22
C PHE A 6 -0.98 30.93 -29.92
N TRP A 7 -0.84 29.87 -30.72
CA TRP A 7 -1.32 28.56 -30.30
C TRP A 7 -0.51 28.14 -29.08
N SER A 8 -1.15 28.05 -27.92
CA SER A 8 -0.63 27.28 -26.77
C SER A 8 -1.72 26.32 -26.33
N ARG A 9 -1.78 25.20 -27.04
CA ARG A 9 -2.40 23.97 -26.55
C ARG A 9 -1.32 23.18 -25.81
N SER A 10 -1.10 23.53 -24.55
CA SER A 10 -0.59 22.59 -23.54
C SER A 10 -1.84 21.98 -22.91
N GLY A 11 -2.27 20.78 -23.32
CA GLY A 11 -1.47 19.57 -23.13
C GLY A 11 -1.77 19.06 -21.73
N ARG A 12 -2.91 18.38 -21.61
CA ARG A 12 -3.36 17.67 -20.42
C ARG A 12 -2.33 16.58 -20.09
N SER A 13 -1.62 16.72 -18.98
CA SER A 13 -1.04 15.58 -18.25
C SER A 13 -1.21 15.86 -16.77
N LYS A 14 -2.43 15.66 -16.27
CA LYS A 14 -2.56 15.23 -14.88
C LYS A 14 -2.07 13.80 -14.94
N ASP A 15 -0.81 13.57 -14.59
CA ASP A 15 -0.24 12.24 -14.43
C ASP A 15 -1.29 11.39 -13.73
N ILE A 16 -1.85 10.42 -14.47
CA ILE A 16 -2.64 9.38 -13.85
C ILE A 16 -1.59 8.60 -13.08
N SER A 17 -1.46 8.90 -11.79
CA SER A 17 -0.63 8.19 -10.84
C SER A 17 -1.16 6.76 -10.65
N MET A 18 -1.09 5.95 -11.71
CA MET A 18 -1.39 4.52 -11.71
C MET A 18 -0.41 3.77 -10.80
N GLU A 19 0.72 4.37 -10.46
CA GLU A 19 1.76 3.75 -9.63
C GLU A 19 1.32 3.52 -8.17
N ASN A 20 0.28 4.21 -7.69
CA ASN A 20 -0.07 4.18 -6.28
C ASN A 20 -0.98 3.00 -5.87
N ASN A 21 -1.29 2.09 -6.80
CA ASN A 21 -2.19 0.97 -6.55
C ASN A 21 -1.73 -0.36 -7.19
N LEU A 22 -0.47 -0.46 -7.61
CA LEU A 22 0.07 -1.71 -8.15
C LEU A 22 0.30 -2.71 -7.02
N ILE A 23 -0.20 -3.93 -7.19
CA ILE A 23 -0.06 -5.01 -6.21
C ILE A 23 0.76 -6.13 -6.89
N PRO A 24 1.93 -6.50 -6.34
CA PRO A 24 2.75 -7.56 -6.89
C PRO A 24 2.00 -8.89 -7.01
N HIS A 25 2.29 -9.66 -8.06
CA HIS A 25 1.63 -10.95 -8.29
C HIS A 25 1.84 -11.93 -7.12
N GLU A 26 3.02 -11.92 -6.48
CA GLU A 26 3.32 -12.74 -5.31
C GLU A 26 2.37 -12.44 -4.13
N VAL A 27 2.08 -11.17 -3.88
CA VAL A 27 1.12 -10.76 -2.83
C VAL A 27 -0.26 -11.32 -3.14
N VAL A 28 -0.69 -11.24 -4.40
CA VAL A 28 -1.98 -11.80 -4.84
C VAL A 28 -2.01 -13.32 -4.68
N SER A 29 -0.94 -14.02 -5.05
CA SER A 29 -0.84 -15.48 -4.89
C SER A 29 -1.00 -15.90 -3.43
N LEU A 30 -0.27 -15.26 -2.52
CA LEU A 30 -0.37 -15.56 -1.08
C LEU A 30 -1.78 -15.36 -0.54
N ILE A 31 -2.51 -14.34 -1.03
CA ILE A 31 -3.89 -14.09 -0.61
C ILE A 31 -4.84 -15.15 -1.14
N VAL A 32 -4.66 -15.59 -2.40
CA VAL A 32 -5.40 -16.72 -2.97
C VAL A 32 -5.14 -18.01 -2.17
N ASP A 33 -3.92 -18.18 -1.67
CA ASP A 33 -3.53 -19.28 -0.79
C ASP A 33 -4.04 -19.12 0.67
N GLY A 34 -4.78 -18.05 0.98
CA GLY A 34 -5.46 -17.82 2.25
C GLY A 34 -4.74 -16.89 3.23
N ALA A 35 -3.65 -16.24 2.82
CA ALA A 35 -3.03 -15.20 3.65
C ALA A 35 -3.92 -13.96 3.72
N THR A 36 -3.87 -13.26 4.86
CA THR A 36 -4.46 -11.91 4.95
C THR A 36 -3.63 -10.93 4.10
N PRO A 37 -4.21 -9.81 3.63
CA PRO A 37 -3.45 -8.80 2.90
C PRO A 37 -2.23 -8.29 3.68
N ILE A 38 -2.37 -8.14 5.01
CA ILE A 38 -1.26 -7.72 5.89
C ILE A 38 -0.14 -8.76 5.88
N ARG A 39 -0.49 -10.05 6.02
CA ARG A 39 0.49 -11.14 6.02
C ARG A 39 1.21 -11.26 4.68
N ALA A 40 0.45 -11.22 3.58
CA ALA A 40 1.00 -11.34 2.23
C ALA A 40 2.02 -10.24 1.93
N TRP A 41 1.69 -8.98 2.26
CA TRP A 41 2.62 -7.86 2.12
C TRP A 41 3.85 -7.99 3.03
N ARG A 42 3.67 -8.42 4.28
CA ARG A 42 4.79 -8.64 5.20
C ARG A 42 5.77 -9.66 4.65
N GLU A 43 5.27 -10.79 4.16
CA GLU A 43 6.09 -11.87 3.60
C GLU A 43 6.78 -11.46 2.29
N HIS A 44 6.07 -10.77 1.38
CA HIS A 44 6.67 -10.22 0.16
C HIS A 44 7.80 -9.22 0.45
N LEU A 45 7.65 -8.38 1.48
CA LEU A 45 8.68 -7.45 1.93
C LEU A 45 9.77 -8.09 2.80
N SER A 46 9.71 -9.42 3.00
CA SER A 46 10.64 -10.18 3.85
C SER A 46 10.77 -9.63 5.28
N LEU A 47 9.67 -9.13 5.84
CA LEU A 47 9.63 -8.58 7.20
C LEU A 47 9.17 -9.63 8.21
N THR A 48 9.77 -9.63 9.39
CA THR A 48 9.29 -10.38 10.55
C THR A 48 8.19 -9.61 11.28
N GLN A 49 7.35 -10.30 12.05
CA GLN A 49 6.35 -9.64 12.90
C GLN A 49 6.96 -8.64 13.89
N ASP A 50 8.16 -8.97 14.41
CA ASP A 50 8.87 -8.11 15.36
C ASP A 50 9.37 -6.81 14.70
N GLU A 51 9.89 -6.87 13.48
CA GLU A 51 10.32 -5.68 12.74
C GLU A 51 9.15 -4.73 12.46
N VAL A 52 8.00 -5.27 12.06
CA VAL A 52 6.82 -4.46 11.81
C VAL A 52 6.28 -3.85 13.11
N ALA A 53 6.23 -4.65 14.18
CA ALA A 53 5.82 -4.17 15.50
C ALA A 53 6.71 -3.02 15.99
N LYS A 54 8.04 -3.13 15.82
CA LYS A 54 9.01 -2.07 16.13
C LYS A 54 8.75 -0.81 15.32
N ARG A 55 8.50 -0.93 14.01
CA ARG A 55 8.14 0.23 13.15
C ARG A 55 6.85 0.90 13.59
N MET A 56 5.90 0.12 14.12
CA MET A 56 4.60 0.61 14.61
C MET A 56 4.63 1.10 16.07
N GLY A 57 5.71 0.86 16.81
CA GLY A 57 5.80 1.19 18.23
C GLY A 57 4.84 0.36 19.11
N ILE A 58 4.57 -0.89 18.74
CA ILE A 58 3.71 -1.83 19.49
C ILE A 58 4.48 -3.12 19.81
N SER A 59 3.90 -4.00 20.64
CA SER A 59 4.49 -5.31 20.91
C SER A 59 4.29 -6.28 19.74
N GLN A 60 5.22 -7.23 19.57
CA GLN A 60 5.10 -8.29 18.56
C GLN A 60 3.76 -9.06 18.66
N PRO A 61 3.28 -9.49 19.85
CA PRO A 61 1.97 -10.15 19.95
C PRO A 61 0.79 -9.26 19.55
N ALA A 62 0.89 -7.94 19.75
CA ALA A 62 -0.15 -7.00 19.33
C ALA A 62 -0.19 -6.90 17.78
N PHE A 63 0.97 -6.86 17.12
CA PHE A 63 1.02 -6.93 15.66
C PHE A 63 0.53 -8.29 15.14
N ALA A 64 0.94 -9.40 15.74
CA ALA A 64 0.49 -10.74 15.36
C ALA A 64 -1.05 -10.87 15.43
N GLN A 65 -1.69 -10.25 16.42
CA GLN A 65 -3.16 -10.16 16.48
C GLN A 65 -3.76 -9.29 15.37
N GLN A 66 -3.11 -8.18 14.99
CA GLN A 66 -3.57 -7.35 13.88
C GLN A 66 -3.45 -8.07 12.53
N GLU A 67 -2.42 -8.90 12.36
CA GLU A 67 -2.15 -9.63 11.12
C GLU A 67 -3.23 -10.67 10.79
N THR A 68 -3.93 -11.21 11.80
CA THR A 68 -5.04 -12.15 11.59
C THR A 68 -6.35 -11.47 11.18
N VAL A 69 -6.44 -10.14 11.27
CA VAL A 69 -7.65 -9.39 10.94
C VAL A 69 -7.76 -9.21 9.43
N ALA A 70 -8.73 -9.89 8.82
CA ALA A 70 -8.97 -9.81 7.37
C ALA A 70 -9.29 -8.39 6.88
N LYS A 71 -10.05 -7.61 7.67
CA LYS A 71 -10.46 -6.23 7.35
C LYS A 71 -10.16 -5.28 8.51
N PRO A 72 -8.92 -4.77 8.63
CA PRO A 72 -8.57 -3.82 9.67
C PRO A 72 -9.34 -2.50 9.51
N ARG A 73 -9.60 -1.81 10.64
CA ARG A 73 -10.14 -0.44 10.61
C ARG A 73 -9.19 0.48 9.85
N LYS A 74 -9.74 1.50 9.18
CA LYS A 74 -8.99 2.47 8.37
C LYS A 74 -7.71 2.99 9.06
N ALA A 75 -7.84 3.46 10.30
CA ALA A 75 -6.69 4.00 11.05
C ALA A 75 -5.59 2.95 11.32
N THR A 76 -5.95 1.70 11.56
CA THR A 76 -4.98 0.60 11.74
C THR A 76 -4.32 0.26 10.41
N ARG A 77 -5.11 0.18 9.33
CA ARG A 77 -4.62 -0.08 7.97
C ARG A 77 -3.60 0.96 7.52
N GLU A 78 -3.87 2.24 7.77
CA GLU A 78 -2.95 3.35 7.46
C GLU A 78 -1.62 3.22 8.21
N LYS A 79 -1.64 2.85 9.50
CA LYS A 79 -0.43 2.64 10.30
C LYS A 79 0.40 1.45 9.80
N ILE A 80 -0.26 0.34 9.45
CA ILE A 80 0.42 -0.85 8.91
C ILE A 80 1.02 -0.52 7.53
N ALA A 81 0.26 0.14 6.65
CA ALA A 81 0.73 0.56 5.34
C ALA A 81 1.97 1.47 5.45
N ALA A 82 1.95 2.42 6.39
CA ALA A 82 3.12 3.27 6.68
C ALA A 82 4.33 2.45 7.15
N ALA A 83 4.14 1.42 7.99
CA ALA A 83 5.21 0.53 8.43
C ALA A 83 5.80 -0.32 7.29
N PHE A 84 5.00 -0.63 6.28
CA PHE A 84 5.41 -1.35 5.07
C PHE A 84 5.99 -0.44 3.98
N GLY A 85 5.76 0.88 4.05
CA GLY A 85 6.14 1.81 2.99
C GLY A 85 5.24 1.73 1.75
N ILE A 86 3.97 1.34 1.93
CA ILE A 86 2.97 1.19 0.86
C ILE A 86 1.76 2.09 1.13
N THR A 87 0.80 2.13 0.22
CA THR A 87 -0.46 2.84 0.44
C THR A 87 -1.49 1.97 1.17
N ALA A 88 -2.40 2.61 1.92
CA ALA A 88 -3.48 1.89 2.60
C ALA A 88 -4.43 1.17 1.63
N ASN A 89 -4.52 1.61 0.37
CA ASN A 89 -5.37 1.00 -0.65
C ASN A 89 -4.81 -0.35 -1.11
N GLN A 90 -3.49 -0.53 -1.07
CA GLN A 90 -2.85 -1.82 -1.38
C GLN A 90 -3.16 -2.91 -0.33
N LEU A 91 -3.77 -2.55 0.81
CA LEU A 91 -4.27 -3.46 1.84
C LEU A 91 -5.80 -3.66 1.80
N GLU A 92 -6.50 -3.10 0.80
CA GLU A 92 -7.96 -3.16 0.67
C GLU A 92 -8.46 -4.28 -0.27
N LEU A 93 -7.68 -5.35 -0.38
CA LEU A 93 -7.98 -6.54 -1.17
C LEU A 93 -9.15 -7.37 -0.61
#